data_AF-A0A2V5HD17-F1
#
_entry.id   AF-A0A2V5HD17-F1
#
_cell.length_a   1.000
_cell.length_b   1.000
_cell.length_c   1.000
_cell.angle_alpha   90.00
_cell.angle_beta   90.00
_cell.angle_gamma   90.00
#
_symmetry.space_group_name_H-M   'P 1'
#
loop_
_entity.id
_entity.type
_entity.pdbx_description
1 polymer ?
#
loop_
_entity_poly.entity_id
_entity_poly.type
_entity_poly.pdbx_seq_one_letter_code
_entity_poly.pdbx_strand_id
1 'polypeptide(L)'
;MGPPAHGQITKATYSIAAPGVPQGTTVTDPRDEVWTSIWIGLSATQGDASNSLYQPLFNWSPDQKSQGCSAGADEWCVAASTYTSAGQVAQAYVPVARDAPVDFEITVHNNQVHQSVRVDGHRVSHQTDPLSNPLRYLYSADECYTGSGTCGSLPSYRWTNLTIVLSEADPLFGQTLALVGATTSPPGFSTVDGGSTWHAAAVVIPLDDFTAKH
;
A
#
# COMPACT_ATOMS: atom_id res chain seq x y z
N MET A 1 12.21 1.03 -1.68
CA MET A 1 13.19 0.04 -2.18
C MET A 1 13.29 0.14 -3.69
N GLY A 2 14.46 -0.18 -4.23
CA GLY A 2 14.78 -0.13 -5.64
C GLY A 2 15.60 1.09 -6.06
N PRO A 3 16.09 1.10 -7.32
CA PRO A 3 15.87 0.06 -8.33
C PRO A 3 16.80 -1.16 -8.12
N PRO A 4 16.43 -2.37 -8.58
CA PRO A 4 17.40 -3.46 -8.69
C PRO A 4 18.44 -3.13 -9.76
N ALA A 5 19.68 -3.58 -9.55
CA ALA A 5 20.77 -3.43 -10.51
C ALA A 5 20.55 -4.29 -11.77
N HIS A 6 19.89 -5.43 -11.61
CA HIS A 6 19.54 -6.39 -12.66
C HIS A 6 18.06 -6.76 -12.60
N GLY A 7 17.46 -7.06 -13.75
CA GLY A 7 16.05 -7.43 -13.84
C GLY A 7 15.07 -6.35 -13.35
N GLN A 8 13.90 -6.83 -12.91
CA GLN A 8 12.74 -6.03 -12.49
C GLN A 8 11.94 -6.78 -11.42
N ILE A 9 11.07 -6.08 -10.70
CA ILE A 9 10.13 -6.69 -9.76
C ILE A 9 9.03 -7.39 -10.56
N THR A 10 8.82 -8.68 -10.30
CA THR A 10 7.79 -9.49 -10.96
C THR A 10 6.64 -9.86 -10.03
N LYS A 11 6.88 -9.84 -8.71
CA LYS A 11 5.86 -10.09 -7.70
C LYS A 11 6.16 -9.34 -6.41
N ALA A 12 5.12 -8.83 -5.77
CA ALA A 12 5.13 -8.41 -4.38
C ALA A 12 3.91 -8.97 -3.66
N THR A 13 4.10 -9.45 -2.43
CA THR A 13 3.01 -9.84 -1.53
C THR A 13 3.26 -9.25 -0.15
N TYR A 14 2.20 -8.89 0.55
CA TYR A 14 2.26 -8.36 1.92
C TYR A 14 0.90 -8.48 2.57
N SER A 15 0.88 -8.49 3.90
CA SER A 15 -0.34 -8.61 4.69
C SER A 15 -0.41 -7.53 5.76
N ILE A 16 -1.61 -7.16 6.17
CA ILE A 16 -1.88 -6.25 7.28
C ILE A 16 -3.07 -6.80 8.07
N ALA A 17 -3.04 -6.67 9.40
CA ALA A 17 -4.25 -6.76 10.19
C ALA A 17 -4.84 -5.34 10.23
N ALA A 18 -6.11 -5.18 9.86
CA ALA A 18 -6.74 -3.87 9.75
C ALA A 18 -6.46 -3.00 10.99
N PRO A 19 -5.72 -1.88 10.84
CA PRO A 19 -5.28 -1.08 11.96
C PRO A 19 -6.44 -0.38 12.66
N GLY A 20 -6.17 0.18 13.84
CA GLY A 20 -7.07 1.16 14.43
C GLY A 20 -7.26 2.34 13.47
N VAL A 21 -8.48 2.87 13.41
CA VAL A 21 -8.79 4.07 12.61
C VAL A 21 -8.08 5.32 13.19
N PRO A 22 -7.86 6.37 12.37
CA PRO A 22 -7.31 7.63 12.84
C PRO A 22 -8.05 8.22 14.05
N GLN A 23 -7.28 8.82 14.95
CA GLN A 23 -7.75 9.45 16.19
C GLN A 23 -7.57 10.97 16.12
N GLY A 24 -8.54 11.70 16.67
CA GLY A 24 -8.52 13.17 16.65
C GLY A 24 -8.85 13.78 15.30
N THR A 25 -9.41 12.98 14.38
CA THR A 25 -9.91 13.44 13.09
C THR A 25 -10.99 14.51 13.27
N THR A 26 -10.94 15.55 12.45
CA THR A 26 -11.99 16.58 12.41
C THR A 26 -12.45 16.82 10.98
N VAL A 27 -13.72 17.16 10.81
CA VAL A 27 -14.35 17.54 9.55
C VAL A 27 -15.21 18.77 9.84
N THR A 28 -15.06 19.84 9.06
CA THR A 28 -15.81 21.09 9.29
C THR A 28 -16.89 21.35 8.24
N ASP A 29 -16.76 20.78 7.04
CA ASP A 29 -17.79 20.74 5.99
C ASP A 29 -18.00 19.28 5.54
N PRO A 30 -19.18 18.68 5.77
CA PRO A 30 -19.46 17.28 5.40
C PRO A 30 -19.53 17.03 3.88
N ARG A 31 -19.36 18.07 3.06
CA ARG A 31 -19.22 17.96 1.59
C ARG A 31 -17.75 17.89 1.16
N ASP A 32 -16.82 18.12 2.08
CA ASP A 32 -15.39 18.14 1.88
C ASP A 32 -14.72 17.34 3.00
N GLU A 33 -14.94 16.02 2.91
CA GLU A 33 -14.52 15.02 3.88
C GLU A 33 -13.01 14.83 3.91
N VAL A 34 -12.52 14.39 5.08
CA VAL A 34 -11.16 13.90 5.24
C VAL A 34 -11.05 12.45 4.77
N TRP A 35 -9.88 12.07 4.29
CA TRP A 35 -9.59 10.71 3.87
C TRP A 35 -8.15 10.33 4.20
N THR A 36 -7.98 9.14 4.78
CA THR A 36 -6.68 8.52 5.04
C THR A 36 -6.51 7.31 4.13
N SER A 37 -5.34 7.19 3.51
CA SER A 37 -4.98 6.09 2.62
C SER A 37 -3.63 5.54 3.04
N ILE A 38 -3.53 4.23 3.27
CA ILE A 38 -2.26 3.54 3.47
C ILE A 38 -2.09 2.49 2.38
N TRP A 39 -0.89 2.39 1.82
CA TRP A 39 -0.64 1.48 0.69
C TRP A 39 0.83 1.11 0.55
N ILE A 40 1.07 -0.02 -0.13
CA ILE A 40 2.35 -0.39 -0.74
C ILE A 40 2.13 -0.54 -2.24
N GLY A 41 2.88 0.20 -3.04
CA GLY A 41 2.75 0.22 -4.49
C GLY A 41 4.03 -0.16 -5.23
N LEU A 42 3.85 -0.55 -6.50
CA LEU A 42 4.93 -0.81 -7.44
C LEU A 42 4.87 0.16 -8.62
N SER A 43 6.03 0.68 -9.05
CA SER A 43 6.16 1.52 -10.23
C SER A 43 7.53 1.34 -10.90
N ALA A 44 7.64 1.80 -12.15
CA ALA A 44 8.91 1.89 -12.87
C ALA A 44 9.81 3.01 -12.34
N THR A 45 9.23 4.01 -11.67
CA THR A 45 9.92 5.19 -11.13
C THR A 45 9.54 5.42 -9.68
N GLN A 46 10.32 6.25 -8.97
CA GLN A 46 9.95 6.75 -7.65
C GLN A 46 9.19 8.07 -7.82
N GLY A 47 7.86 8.03 -7.77
CA GLY A 47 7.02 9.24 -7.64
C GLY A 47 6.77 10.06 -8.92
N ASP A 48 7.04 9.52 -10.11
CA ASP A 48 6.69 10.20 -11.37
C ASP A 48 5.32 9.75 -11.89
N ALA A 49 4.38 10.70 -11.96
CA ALA A 49 3.01 10.50 -12.41
C ALA A 49 2.88 10.08 -13.89
N SER A 50 3.96 10.16 -14.68
CA SER A 50 3.99 9.63 -16.04
C SER A 50 3.99 8.09 -16.10
N ASN A 51 4.32 7.43 -14.98
CA ASN A 51 4.32 5.98 -14.85
C ASN A 51 3.18 5.50 -13.96
N SER A 52 2.60 4.35 -14.34
CA SER A 52 1.56 3.73 -13.53
C SER A 52 2.12 3.30 -12.18
N LEU A 53 1.38 3.62 -11.12
CA LEU A 53 1.61 3.11 -9.77
C LEU A 53 0.51 2.11 -9.43
N TYR A 54 0.88 0.84 -9.38
CA TYR A 54 -0.01 -0.26 -9.05
C TYR A 54 -0.05 -0.37 -7.52
N GLN A 55 -1.14 0.10 -6.92
CA GLN A 55 -1.26 0.32 -5.48
C GLN A 55 -2.65 -0.09 -4.99
N PRO A 56 -2.84 -1.32 -4.52
CA PRO A 56 -4.02 -1.63 -3.72
C PRO A 56 -4.14 -0.65 -2.56
N LEU A 57 -5.32 -0.07 -2.39
CA LEU A 57 -5.58 0.96 -1.40
C LEU A 57 -6.27 0.36 -0.18
N PHE A 58 -5.90 0.88 1.00
CA PHE A 58 -6.52 0.60 2.28
C PHE A 58 -6.88 1.94 2.91
N ASN A 59 -8.17 2.27 2.89
CA ASN A 59 -8.67 3.61 3.07
C ASN A 59 -9.66 3.76 4.20
N TRP A 60 -9.73 4.96 4.75
CA TRP A 60 -10.67 5.32 5.79
C TRP A 60 -11.10 6.78 5.70
N SER A 61 -12.35 7.03 6.07
CA SER A 61 -12.93 8.35 6.34
C SER A 61 -13.99 8.24 7.44
N PRO A 62 -14.27 9.32 8.20
CA PRO A 62 -15.38 9.36 9.14
C PRO A 62 -16.73 9.05 8.48
N ASP A 63 -16.95 9.50 7.24
CA ASP A 63 -18.11 9.16 6.42
C ASP A 63 -17.70 8.29 5.22
N GLN A 64 -17.36 7.02 5.49
CA GLN A 64 -17.05 6.01 4.47
C GLN A 64 -18.09 5.93 3.34
N LYS A 65 -19.37 6.16 3.65
CA LYS A 65 -20.47 6.03 2.68
C LYS A 65 -20.42 7.15 1.64
N SER A 66 -20.14 8.38 2.07
CA SER A 66 -19.88 9.49 1.14
C SER A 66 -18.71 9.22 0.20
N GLN A 67 -17.76 8.38 0.63
CA GLN A 67 -16.56 7.99 -0.11
C GLN A 67 -16.73 6.69 -0.92
N GLY A 68 -17.96 6.17 -1.02
CA GLY A 68 -18.28 5.01 -1.86
C GLY A 68 -18.01 3.65 -1.21
N CYS A 69 -17.92 3.58 0.11
CA CYS A 69 -17.76 2.34 0.85
C CYS A 69 -18.84 2.16 1.94
N SER A 70 -19.37 0.95 2.10
CA SER A 70 -20.45 0.69 3.07
C SER A 70 -19.96 0.40 4.50
N ALA A 71 -18.69 0.64 4.80
CA ALA A 71 -18.08 0.36 6.09
C ALA A 71 -18.56 1.34 7.18
N GLY A 72 -18.49 0.91 8.44
CA GLY A 72 -18.64 1.78 9.61
C GLY A 72 -17.44 2.72 9.80
N ALA A 73 -17.60 3.72 10.67
CA ALA A 73 -16.54 4.69 10.97
C ALA A 73 -15.36 4.09 11.76
N ASP A 74 -15.51 2.88 12.31
CA ASP A 74 -14.48 2.10 12.99
C ASP A 74 -13.88 0.98 12.11
N GLU A 75 -14.30 0.91 10.85
CA GLU A 75 -13.88 -0.08 9.87
C GLU A 75 -13.15 0.59 8.71
N TRP A 76 -12.35 -0.18 7.96
CA TRP A 76 -11.62 0.29 6.79
C TRP A 76 -12.25 -0.18 5.48
N CYS A 77 -11.74 0.32 4.37
CA CYS A 77 -12.17 -0.04 3.04
C CYS A 77 -11.00 -0.39 2.15
N VAL A 78 -11.12 -1.45 1.35
CA VAL A 78 -10.04 -1.88 0.45
C VAL A 78 -10.47 -1.97 -1.00
N ALA A 79 -9.54 -1.67 -1.90
CA ALA A 79 -9.70 -1.89 -3.33
C ALA A 79 -8.37 -2.15 -4.00
N ALA A 80 -8.37 -2.98 -5.04
CA ALA A 80 -7.30 -2.99 -6.02
C ALA A 80 -7.38 -1.69 -6.83
N SER A 81 -6.24 -1.05 -7.07
CA SER A 81 -6.22 0.29 -7.65
C SER A 81 -4.92 0.55 -8.41
N THR A 82 -4.99 1.37 -9.45
CA THR A 82 -3.83 1.80 -10.22
C THR A 82 -3.93 3.30 -10.45
N TYR A 83 -2.90 4.02 -10.03
CA TYR A 83 -2.75 5.43 -10.35
C TYR A 83 -2.05 5.56 -11.70
N THR A 84 -2.60 6.37 -12.59
CA THR A 84 -2.08 6.62 -13.93
C THR A 84 -1.98 8.12 -14.17
N SER A 85 -1.40 8.52 -15.30
CA SER A 85 -1.40 9.92 -15.73
C SER A 85 -2.80 10.50 -15.96
N ALA A 86 -3.82 9.65 -16.15
CA ALA A 86 -5.22 10.03 -16.25
C ALA A 86 -5.93 10.11 -14.87
N GLY A 87 -5.24 9.76 -13.79
CA GLY A 87 -5.77 9.72 -12.43
C GLY A 87 -5.88 8.31 -11.86
N GLN A 88 -6.55 8.22 -10.70
CA GLN A 88 -6.75 6.98 -9.97
C GLN A 88 -7.88 6.14 -10.60
N VAL A 89 -7.59 4.87 -10.86
CA VAL A 89 -8.58 3.86 -11.26
C VAL A 89 -8.63 2.80 -10.19
N ALA A 90 -9.74 2.74 -9.45
CA ALA A 90 -9.98 1.81 -8.36
C ALA A 90 -11.16 0.89 -8.65
N GLN A 91 -11.10 -0.34 -8.15
CA GLN A 91 -12.28 -1.18 -8.01
C GLN A 91 -13.22 -0.65 -6.92
N ALA A 92 -14.44 -1.19 -6.86
CA ALA A 92 -15.37 -0.86 -5.79
C ALA A 92 -14.74 -1.18 -4.42
N TYR A 93 -14.86 -0.25 -3.47
CA TYR A 93 -14.37 -0.43 -2.12
C TYR A 93 -15.17 -1.49 -1.37
N VAL A 94 -14.45 -2.38 -0.68
CA VAL A 94 -15.03 -3.43 0.15
C VAL A 94 -14.72 -3.14 1.62
N PRO A 95 -15.72 -3.18 2.52
CA PRO A 95 -15.49 -3.03 3.96
C PRO A 95 -14.54 -4.09 4.51
N VAL A 96 -13.72 -3.68 5.47
CA VAL A 96 -12.80 -4.52 6.23
C VAL A 96 -13.05 -4.26 7.71
N ALA A 97 -13.52 -5.30 8.39
CA ALA A 97 -13.72 -5.26 9.82
C ALA A 97 -12.39 -5.02 10.56
N ARG A 98 -12.48 -4.43 11.75
CA ARG A 98 -11.33 -4.22 12.62
C ARG A 98 -10.56 -5.53 12.88
N ASP A 99 -9.23 -5.43 12.89
CA ASP A 99 -8.30 -6.55 13.10
C ASP A 99 -8.38 -7.68 12.05
N ALA A 100 -9.23 -7.55 11.01
CA ALA A 100 -9.33 -8.56 9.96
C ALA A 100 -8.00 -8.64 9.19
N PRO A 101 -7.47 -9.85 8.94
CA PRO A 101 -6.31 -10.06 8.09
C PRO A 101 -6.65 -9.74 6.64
N VAL A 102 -5.79 -8.92 6.02
CA VAL A 102 -5.87 -8.55 4.61
C VAL A 102 -4.56 -8.87 3.92
N ASP A 103 -4.65 -9.64 2.84
CA ASP A 103 -3.51 -10.03 2.01
C ASP A 103 -3.56 -9.33 0.66
N PHE A 104 -2.40 -8.85 0.24
CA PHE A 104 -2.20 -8.18 -1.03
C PHE A 104 -1.22 -8.96 -1.89
N GLU A 105 -1.50 -8.98 -3.19
CA GLU A 105 -0.62 -9.55 -4.20
C GLU A 105 -0.62 -8.67 -5.43
N ILE A 106 0.58 -8.32 -5.91
CA ILE A 106 0.81 -7.67 -7.20
C ILE A 106 1.76 -8.58 -7.98
N THR A 107 1.36 -9.02 -9.16
CA THR A 107 2.16 -9.93 -10.01
C THR A 107 2.19 -9.47 -11.45
N VAL A 108 3.34 -9.59 -12.10
CA VAL A 108 3.53 -9.34 -13.52
C VAL A 108 3.48 -10.65 -14.29
N HIS A 109 2.58 -10.75 -15.26
CA HIS A 109 2.48 -11.90 -16.15
C HIS A 109 1.98 -11.44 -17.52
N ASN A 110 2.57 -11.95 -18.61
CA ASN A 110 2.18 -11.61 -20.00
C ASN A 110 2.05 -10.10 -20.28
N ASN A 111 2.99 -9.29 -19.77
CA ASN A 111 2.97 -7.82 -19.89
C ASN A 111 1.71 -7.17 -19.29
N GLN A 112 1.13 -7.80 -18.26
CA GLN A 112 0.04 -7.28 -17.46
C GLN A 112 0.43 -7.31 -15.97
N VAL A 113 -0.09 -6.36 -15.21
CA VAL A 113 -0.02 -6.33 -13.76
C VAL A 113 -1.36 -6.78 -13.20
N HIS A 114 -1.33 -7.87 -12.45
CA HIS A 114 -2.49 -8.41 -11.74
C HIS A 114 -2.38 -8.05 -10.26
N GLN A 115 -3.41 -7.39 -9.75
CA GLN A 115 -3.54 -7.00 -8.35
C GLN A 115 -4.67 -7.82 -7.72
N SER A 116 -4.46 -8.36 -6.53
CA SER A 116 -5.48 -9.10 -5.78
C SER A 116 -5.45 -8.68 -4.32
N VAL A 117 -6.64 -8.45 -3.75
CA VAL A 117 -6.84 -8.21 -2.32
C VAL A 117 -7.72 -9.33 -1.77
N ARG A 118 -7.28 -9.94 -0.66
CA ARG A 118 -8.04 -10.94 0.08
C ARG A 118 -8.29 -10.45 1.49
N VAL A 119 -9.50 -10.64 2.00
CA VAL A 119 -9.87 -10.38 3.40
C VAL A 119 -10.31 -11.72 3.97
N ASP A 120 -9.75 -12.13 5.11
CA ASP A 120 -9.99 -13.44 5.72
C ASP A 120 -9.78 -14.61 4.72
N GLY A 121 -8.78 -14.48 3.85
CA GLY A 121 -8.47 -15.47 2.81
C GLY A 121 -9.41 -15.47 1.59
N HIS A 122 -10.49 -14.70 1.61
CA HIS A 122 -11.43 -14.57 0.49
C HIS A 122 -11.03 -13.41 -0.42
N ARG A 123 -10.91 -13.64 -1.73
CA ARG A 123 -10.61 -12.56 -2.70
C ARG A 123 -11.80 -11.62 -2.84
N VAL A 124 -11.63 -10.37 -2.42
CA VAL A 124 -12.66 -9.34 -2.42
C VAL A 124 -12.49 -8.31 -3.52
N SER A 125 -11.26 -8.09 -3.99
CA SER A 125 -10.98 -7.15 -5.07
C SER A 125 -9.87 -7.67 -5.98
N HIS A 126 -9.98 -7.37 -7.27
CA HIS A 126 -9.01 -7.73 -8.28
C HIS A 126 -8.99 -6.71 -9.42
N GLN A 127 -7.80 -6.36 -9.90
CA GLN A 127 -7.64 -5.52 -11.09
C GLN A 127 -6.52 -6.09 -11.95
N THR A 128 -6.67 -5.98 -13.27
CA THR A 128 -5.62 -6.30 -14.23
C THR A 128 -5.44 -5.12 -15.16
N ASP A 129 -4.21 -4.62 -15.22
CA ASP A 129 -3.84 -3.47 -16.03
C ASP A 129 -2.66 -3.83 -16.96
N PRO A 130 -2.50 -3.18 -18.12
CA PRO A 130 -1.29 -3.30 -18.91
C PRO A 130 -0.06 -2.89 -18.10
N LEU A 131 1.05 -3.63 -18.25
CA LEU A 131 2.35 -3.18 -17.77
C LEU A 131 2.86 -2.08 -18.71
N SER A 132 2.93 -0.84 -18.23
CA SER A 132 3.43 0.29 -19.01
C SER A 132 4.95 0.26 -19.16
N ASN A 133 5.65 0.04 -18.05
CA ASN A 133 7.10 -0.08 -17.98
C ASN A 133 7.51 -1.13 -16.93
N PRO A 134 8.70 -1.75 -17.06
CA PRO A 134 9.29 -2.62 -16.04
C PRO A 134 9.18 -2.06 -14.62
N LEU A 135 8.67 -2.84 -13.66
CA LEU A 135 8.55 -2.42 -12.27
C LEU A 135 9.94 -2.40 -11.61
N ARG A 136 10.36 -1.26 -11.07
CA ARG A 136 11.70 -1.09 -10.50
C ARG A 136 11.67 -0.72 -9.03
N TYR A 137 10.61 -0.07 -8.57
CA TYR A 137 10.49 0.44 -7.22
C TYR A 137 9.30 -0.19 -6.50
N LEU A 138 9.51 -0.47 -5.22
CA LEU A 138 8.46 -0.70 -4.24
C LEU A 138 8.56 0.42 -3.21
N TYR A 139 7.47 1.12 -2.99
CA TYR A 139 7.36 2.16 -1.96
C TYR A 139 5.96 2.20 -1.37
N SER A 140 5.85 2.86 -0.23
CA SER A 140 4.61 2.98 0.54
C SER A 140 4.41 4.43 0.93
N ALA A 141 3.18 4.78 1.25
CA ALA A 141 2.87 6.03 1.92
C ALA A 141 1.65 5.89 2.83
N ASP A 142 1.61 6.80 3.78
CA ASP A 142 0.47 7.10 4.64
C ASP A 142 0.05 8.51 4.23
N GLU A 143 -1.10 8.60 3.58
CA GLU A 143 -1.59 9.82 2.98
C GLU A 143 -2.80 10.35 3.75
N CYS A 144 -2.81 11.65 3.99
CA CYS A 144 -3.95 12.36 4.52
C CYS A 144 -4.43 13.40 3.50
N TYR A 145 -5.63 13.19 2.96
CA TYR A 145 -6.39 14.24 2.33
C TYR A 145 -7.16 14.99 3.41
N THR A 146 -6.78 16.24 3.66
CA THR A 146 -7.31 17.00 4.79
C THR A 146 -8.71 17.55 4.55
N GLY A 147 -9.18 17.65 3.29
CA GLY A 147 -10.44 18.32 2.96
C GLY A 147 -10.63 19.60 3.78
N SER A 148 -11.74 19.64 4.53
CA SER A 148 -12.12 20.72 5.43
C SER A 148 -11.58 20.61 6.87
N GLY A 149 -10.72 19.65 7.18
CA GLY A 149 -10.27 19.36 8.54
C GLY A 149 -8.88 18.74 8.63
N THR A 150 -8.74 17.66 9.41
CA THR A 150 -7.48 16.94 9.59
C THR A 150 -7.73 15.46 9.85
N CYS A 151 -6.83 14.59 9.40
CA CYS A 151 -6.87 13.17 9.71
C CYS A 151 -6.51 12.85 11.17
N GLY A 152 -5.85 13.77 11.89
CA GLY A 152 -5.39 13.53 13.26
C GLY A 152 -4.16 12.62 13.27
N SER A 153 -4.20 11.52 14.01
CA SER A 153 -3.09 10.56 14.11
C SER A 153 -3.53 9.13 13.83
N LEU A 154 -2.73 8.36 13.10
CA LEU A 154 -2.97 6.94 12.84
C LEU A 154 -2.19 6.10 13.86
N PRO A 155 -2.87 5.25 14.67
CA PRO A 155 -2.19 4.34 15.59
C PRO A 155 -1.18 3.43 14.89
N SER A 156 -0.14 3.03 15.62
CA SER A 156 0.90 2.13 15.08
C SER A 156 0.31 0.86 14.47
N TYR A 157 0.86 0.48 13.32
CA TYR A 157 0.47 -0.73 12.60
C TYR A 157 1.68 -1.36 11.92
N ARG A 158 1.46 -2.48 11.23
CA ARG A 158 2.54 -3.18 10.53
C ARG A 158 2.07 -3.85 9.25
N TRP A 159 2.92 -3.77 8.24
CA TRP A 159 2.91 -4.70 7.12
C TRP A 159 3.69 -5.94 7.53
N THR A 160 3.20 -7.12 7.18
CA THR A 160 3.79 -8.41 7.55
C THR A 160 3.96 -9.30 6.34
N ASN A 161 4.86 -10.28 6.44
CA ASN A 161 5.13 -11.26 5.40
C ASN A 161 5.44 -10.64 4.03
N LEU A 162 6.11 -9.49 4.04
CA LEU A 162 6.37 -8.75 2.82
C LEU A 162 7.44 -9.50 2.01
N THR A 163 7.08 -9.89 0.80
CA THR A 163 7.94 -10.66 -0.12
C THR A 163 8.00 -9.94 -1.46
N ILE A 164 9.20 -9.84 -2.03
CA ILE A 164 9.47 -9.25 -3.34
C ILE A 164 10.21 -10.29 -4.16
N VAL A 165 9.76 -10.56 -5.39
CA VAL A 165 10.43 -11.44 -6.34
C VAL A 165 10.94 -10.61 -7.50
N LEU A 166 12.20 -10.83 -7.87
CA LEU A 166 12.87 -10.23 -9.00
C LEU A 166 12.90 -11.21 -10.19
N SER A 167 12.94 -10.68 -11.41
CA SER A 167 13.13 -11.49 -12.62
C SER A 167 14.55 -12.05 -12.74
N GLU A 168 15.51 -11.41 -12.10
CA GLU A 168 16.93 -11.79 -12.05
C GLU A 168 17.44 -11.57 -10.62
N ALA A 169 18.33 -12.44 -10.16
CA ALA A 169 18.89 -12.32 -8.83
C ALA A 169 19.72 -11.02 -8.69
N ASP A 170 19.46 -10.24 -7.65
CA ASP A 170 20.29 -9.10 -7.25
C ASP A 170 20.58 -9.21 -5.74
N PRO A 171 21.80 -9.62 -5.34
CA PRO A 171 22.15 -9.80 -3.94
C PRO A 171 22.30 -8.47 -3.18
N LEU A 172 22.32 -7.33 -3.86
CA LEU A 172 22.45 -6.00 -3.26
C LEU A 172 21.11 -5.26 -3.19
N PHE A 173 20.03 -5.78 -3.78
CA PHE A 173 18.73 -5.09 -3.81
C PHE A 173 18.20 -4.74 -2.41
N GLY A 174 18.39 -5.61 -1.40
CA GLY A 174 18.01 -5.30 -0.02
C GLY A 174 18.70 -4.06 0.57
N GLN A 175 19.87 -3.68 0.07
CA GLN A 175 20.60 -2.47 0.50
C GLN A 175 19.97 -1.18 -0.03
N THR A 176 19.05 -1.28 -0.99
CA THR A 176 18.27 -0.14 -1.50
C THR A 176 17.10 0.24 -0.58
N LEU A 177 16.95 -0.43 0.57
CA LEU A 177 15.94 -0.11 1.55
C LEU A 177 16.22 1.27 2.17
N ALA A 178 15.31 2.20 1.89
CA ALA A 178 15.18 3.45 2.63
C ALA A 178 13.88 3.37 3.45
N LEU A 179 13.97 3.76 4.72
CA LEU A 179 12.84 3.85 5.63
C LEU A 179 12.78 5.27 6.19
N VAL A 180 11.60 5.88 6.12
CA VAL A 180 11.31 7.19 6.72
C VAL A 180 10.17 6.98 7.68
N GLY A 181 10.37 7.32 8.96
CA GLY A 181 9.35 7.12 9.99
C GLY A 181 9.02 5.66 10.31
N ALA A 182 9.68 4.67 9.70
CA ALA A 182 9.37 3.25 9.82
C ALA A 182 10.58 2.40 10.22
N THR A 183 10.35 1.18 10.71
CA THR A 183 11.39 0.19 11.00
C THR A 183 11.04 -1.18 10.44
N THR A 184 12.03 -2.05 10.28
CA THR A 184 11.83 -3.47 9.96
C THR A 184 12.11 -4.33 11.19
N SER A 185 11.38 -5.43 11.36
CA SER A 185 11.56 -6.36 12.47
C SER A 185 11.47 -7.82 11.97
N PRO A 186 12.58 -8.58 11.96
CA PRO A 186 13.95 -8.17 12.26
C PRO A 186 14.47 -7.10 11.27
N PRO A 187 15.59 -6.40 11.57
CA PRO A 187 16.10 -5.33 10.71
C PRO A 187 16.49 -5.81 9.31
N GLY A 188 16.07 -5.05 8.30
CA GLY A 188 16.38 -5.25 6.89
C GLY A 188 15.49 -6.30 6.21
N PHE A 189 15.77 -6.48 4.91
CA PHE A 189 15.25 -7.60 4.14
C PHE A 189 16.30 -8.69 4.06
N SER A 190 15.85 -9.94 3.96
CA SER A 190 16.70 -11.12 3.83
C SER A 190 16.39 -11.87 2.54
N THR A 191 17.36 -12.64 2.05
CA THR A 191 17.21 -13.51 0.89
C THR A 191 17.89 -14.86 1.17
N VAL A 192 17.35 -15.93 0.62
CA VAL A 192 17.90 -17.30 0.75
C VAL A 192 18.28 -17.92 -0.59
N ASP A 193 17.96 -17.23 -1.70
CA ASP A 193 18.10 -17.71 -3.08
C ASP A 193 19.01 -16.79 -3.92
N GLY A 194 19.98 -16.17 -3.26
CA GLY A 194 20.99 -15.32 -3.89
C GLY A 194 20.49 -13.95 -4.35
N GLY A 195 19.31 -13.51 -3.89
CA GLY A 195 18.73 -12.22 -4.22
C GLY A 195 17.61 -12.28 -5.26
N SER A 196 17.06 -13.47 -5.56
CA SER A 196 15.89 -13.59 -6.44
C SER A 196 14.59 -13.26 -5.69
N THR A 197 14.53 -13.64 -4.42
CA THR A 197 13.42 -13.35 -3.50
C THR A 197 13.94 -12.64 -2.27
N TRP A 198 13.29 -11.54 -1.91
CA TRP A 198 13.58 -10.72 -0.74
C TRP A 198 12.39 -10.73 0.21
N HIS A 199 12.65 -10.92 1.50
CA HIS A 199 11.63 -11.06 2.52
C HIS A 199 11.90 -10.19 3.74
N ALA A 200 10.87 -9.51 4.22
CA ALA A 200 10.82 -8.86 5.52
C ALA A 200 9.63 -9.41 6.32
N ALA A 201 9.90 -9.87 7.55
CA ALA A 201 8.84 -10.43 8.39
C ALA A 201 7.82 -9.35 8.80
N ALA A 202 8.31 -8.15 9.14
CA ALA A 202 7.47 -7.00 9.40
C ALA A 202 8.15 -5.68 9.01
N VAL A 203 7.35 -4.75 8.49
CA VAL A 203 7.62 -3.30 8.44
C VAL A 203 6.67 -2.65 9.44
N VAL A 204 7.21 -2.07 10.50
CA VAL A 204 6.46 -1.44 11.59
C VAL A 204 6.41 0.05 11.34
N ILE A 205 5.18 0.56 11.24
CA ILE A 205 4.90 1.99 11.22
C ILE A 205 4.52 2.35 12.66
N PRO A 206 5.28 3.23 13.34
CA PRO A 206 4.89 3.76 14.64
C PRO A 206 3.63 4.62 14.49
N LEU A 207 3.25 5.33 15.56
CA LEU A 207 2.23 6.36 15.44
C LEU A 207 2.60 7.33 14.31
N ASP A 208 1.69 7.53 13.36
CA ASP A 208 1.81 8.60 12.36
C ASP A 208 0.94 9.79 12.79
N ASP A 209 1.50 10.99 12.78
CA ASP A 209 0.85 12.22 13.23
C ASP A 209 0.70 13.19 12.05
N PHE A 210 -0.47 13.17 11.41
CA PHE A 210 -0.78 14.04 10.28
C PHE A 210 -0.96 15.52 10.68
N THR A 211 -0.82 15.86 11.96
CA THR A 211 -0.86 17.25 12.44
C THR A 211 0.53 17.87 12.58
N ALA A 212 1.59 17.06 12.52
CA ALA A 212 2.96 17.52 12.65
C ALA A 212 3.35 18.42 11.47
N LYS A 213 3.95 19.57 11.76
CA LYS A 213 4.59 20.42 10.74
C LYS A 213 5.99 19.88 10.48
N HIS A 214 6.18 19.26 9.32
CA HIS A 214 7.49 18.78 8.84
C HIS A 214 8.23 19.87 8.06
#